data_AF-A0A916WMY3-F1
#
_entry.id   AF-A0A916WMY3-F1
#
_cell.length_a   1.000
_cell.length_b   1.000
_cell.length_c   1.000
_cell.angle_alpha   90.00
_cell.angle_beta   90.00
_cell.angle_gamma   90.00
#
_symmetry.space_group_name_H-M   'P 1'
#
loop_
_entity.id
_entity.type
_entity.pdbx_description
1 polymer ?
#
loop_
_entity_poly.entity_id
_entity_poly.type
_entity_poly.pdbx_seq_one_letter_code
_entity_poly.pdbx_strand_id
1 'polypeptide(L)'
;MVTELRSIAIRAAAALVLLTSLSGCTVAGHDFTPPGFFDEVNDVVEVLDIPSLDGLVREGRSGIGGNNPPLYTAAVEGQDALPELQERLADAGYVSNGLLEKSGRETWTPSNPSDEFVEVRLHPLVAGDGVAFGRDKDFTMKRDGLVIWVLG
;
A
#
# COMPACT_ATOMS: atom_id res chain seq x y z
N MET A 1 -3.14 54.80 -36.64
CA MET A 1 -3.85 53.49 -36.69
C MET A 1 -2.91 52.30 -36.41
N VAL A 2 -1.85 52.48 -35.61
CA VAL A 2 -0.87 51.41 -35.25
C VAL A 2 -0.80 51.21 -33.72
N THR A 3 -1.37 52.14 -32.95
CA THR A 3 -1.34 52.17 -31.48
C THR A 3 -2.40 51.28 -30.82
N GLU A 4 -3.53 51.05 -31.49
CA GLU A 4 -4.65 50.23 -30.97
C GLU A 4 -4.34 48.72 -30.93
N LEU A 5 -3.54 48.23 -31.89
CA LEU A 5 -3.21 46.80 -32.02
C LEU A 5 -2.28 46.27 -30.91
N ARG A 6 -1.48 47.14 -30.29
CA ARG A 6 -0.58 46.75 -29.19
C ARG A 6 -1.32 46.56 -27.87
N SER A 7 -2.45 47.23 -27.66
CA SER A 7 -3.25 47.15 -26.44
C SER A 7 -4.00 45.82 -26.30
N ILE A 8 -4.47 45.27 -27.43
CA ILE A 8 -5.23 44.00 -27.47
C ILE A 8 -4.30 42.80 -27.24
N ALA A 9 -3.10 42.82 -27.83
CA ALA A 9 -2.13 41.74 -27.69
C ALA A 9 -1.63 41.56 -26.24
N ILE A 10 -1.45 42.66 -25.51
CA ILE A 10 -0.99 42.63 -24.12
C ILE A 10 -2.07 42.10 -23.17
N ARG A 11 -3.34 42.42 -23.43
CA ARG A 11 -4.48 41.92 -22.62
C ARG A 11 -4.75 40.44 -22.85
N ALA A 12 -4.55 39.93 -24.06
CA ALA A 12 -4.66 38.51 -24.36
C ALA A 12 -3.55 37.67 -23.68
N ALA A 13 -2.33 38.20 -23.61
CA ALA A 13 -1.21 37.53 -22.95
C ALA A 13 -1.38 37.42 -21.43
N ALA A 14 -1.97 38.43 -20.78
CA ALA A 14 -2.24 38.39 -19.34
C ALA A 14 -3.34 37.39 -18.96
N ALA A 15 -4.35 37.19 -19.81
CA ALA A 15 -5.42 36.22 -19.56
C ALA A 15 -4.95 34.77 -19.72
N LEU A 16 -4.01 34.50 -20.64
CA LEU A 16 -3.50 33.14 -20.86
C LEU A 16 -2.57 32.66 -19.74
N VAL A 17 -1.83 33.58 -19.09
CA VAL A 17 -0.95 33.25 -17.95
C VAL A 17 -1.74 33.04 -16.65
N LEU A 18 -2.94 33.63 -16.53
CA LEU A 18 -3.82 33.43 -15.38
C LEU A 18 -4.64 32.13 -15.45
N LEU A 19 -4.75 31.50 -16.63
CA LEU A 19 -5.46 30.21 -16.79
C LEU A 19 -4.56 28.99 -16.56
N THR A 20 -3.22 29.14 -16.60
CA THR A 20 -2.30 28.04 -16.27
C THR A 20 -2.02 27.88 -14.77
N SER A 21 -2.40 28.86 -13.94
CA SER A 21 -2.29 28.74 -12.48
C SER A 21 -3.48 28.04 -11.81
N LEU A 22 -4.53 27.69 -12.57
CA LEU A 22 -5.63 26.82 -12.13
C LEU A 22 -5.46 25.34 -12.48
N SER A 23 -4.34 24.95 -13.12
CA SER A 23 -3.76 23.61 -12.97
C SER A 23 -3.13 23.52 -11.58
N GLY A 24 -4.00 23.68 -10.58
CA GLY A 24 -3.66 23.68 -9.18
C GLY A 24 -3.06 22.34 -8.81
N CYS A 25 -1.85 22.43 -8.27
CA CYS A 25 -1.41 21.62 -7.14
C CYS A 25 -1.90 20.16 -7.18
N THR A 26 -1.30 19.34 -8.04
CA THR A 26 -1.02 17.97 -7.60
C THR A 26 -0.09 18.13 -6.41
N VAL A 27 -0.67 18.20 -5.21
CA VAL A 27 0.04 18.11 -3.95
C VAL A 27 0.85 16.83 -4.04
N ALA A 28 2.13 17.01 -4.33
CA ALA A 28 3.12 16.00 -4.07
C ALA A 28 3.05 15.69 -2.57
N GLY A 29 2.67 14.47 -2.23
CA GLY A 29 3.03 13.86 -0.96
C GLY A 29 2.08 14.07 0.22
N HIS A 30 0.76 14.01 0.02
CA HIS A 30 -0.11 13.73 1.17
C HIS A 30 -1.12 12.65 0.82
N ASP A 31 -0.80 11.41 1.23
CA ASP A 31 -1.68 10.31 1.63
C ASP A 31 -3.17 10.47 1.28
N PHE A 32 -3.49 10.59 -0.01
CA PHE A 32 -4.87 10.56 -0.45
C PHE A 32 -5.22 9.10 -0.67
N THR A 33 -5.67 8.45 0.39
CA THR A 33 -6.34 7.16 0.32
C THR A 33 -7.74 7.44 -0.21
N PRO A 34 -8.10 7.03 -1.45
CA PRO A 34 -9.42 7.32 -2.01
C PRO A 34 -10.55 6.77 -1.11
N PRO A 35 -11.73 7.40 -1.09
CA PRO A 35 -12.89 6.80 -0.43
C PRO A 35 -13.16 5.41 -1.03
N GLY A 36 -13.33 4.39 -0.18
CA GLY A 36 -13.52 3.00 -0.58
C GLY A 36 -12.25 2.14 -0.48
N PHE A 37 -11.06 2.73 -0.50
CA PHE A 37 -9.79 1.99 -0.54
C PHE A 37 -9.50 1.13 0.70
N PHE A 38 -9.99 1.56 1.87
CA PHE A 38 -9.91 0.74 3.09
C PHE A 38 -10.90 -0.42 3.06
N ASP A 39 -11.96 -0.34 2.25
CA ASP A 39 -12.90 -1.44 2.05
C ASP A 39 -12.23 -2.52 1.19
N GLU A 40 -11.49 -2.13 0.14
CA GLU A 40 -10.71 -3.06 -0.70
C GLU A 40 -9.65 -3.83 0.12
N VAL A 41 -8.95 -3.13 1.02
CA VAL A 41 -8.00 -3.78 1.95
C VAL A 41 -8.71 -4.74 2.91
N ASN A 42 -9.93 -4.40 3.37
CA ASN A 42 -10.70 -5.29 4.24
C ASN A 42 -11.16 -6.54 3.49
N ASP A 43 -11.57 -6.39 2.23
CA ASP A 43 -11.98 -7.49 1.38
C ASP A 43 -10.80 -8.46 1.17
N VAL A 44 -9.59 -7.95 0.93
CA VAL A 44 -8.39 -8.80 0.84
C VAL A 44 -8.09 -9.51 2.17
N VAL A 45 -8.18 -8.80 3.30
CA VAL A 45 -7.96 -9.39 4.63
C VAL A 45 -9.00 -10.48 4.94
N GLU A 46 -10.25 -10.29 4.51
CA GLU A 46 -11.34 -11.25 4.66
C GLU A 46 -11.18 -12.46 3.73
N VAL A 47 -10.83 -12.24 2.46
CA VAL A 47 -10.57 -13.31 1.48
C VAL A 47 -9.40 -14.20 1.93
N LEU A 48 -8.34 -13.58 2.47
CA LEU A 48 -7.19 -14.30 3.01
C LEU A 48 -7.46 -14.90 4.39
N ASP A 49 -8.59 -14.54 5.01
CA ASP A 49 -9.04 -15.00 6.32
C ASP A 49 -7.92 -14.87 7.39
N ILE A 50 -7.21 -13.73 7.34
CA ILE A 50 -6.06 -13.43 8.21
C ILE A 50 -6.44 -13.46 9.70
N PRO A 51 -7.59 -12.89 10.14
CA PRO A 51 -7.99 -12.92 11.55
C PRO A 51 -8.17 -14.32 12.14
N SER A 52 -8.42 -15.33 11.30
CA SER A 52 -8.65 -16.70 11.71
C SER A 52 -7.40 -17.59 11.62
N LEU A 53 -6.26 -17.04 11.16
CA LEU A 53 -5.00 -17.77 11.13
C LEU A 53 -4.59 -18.19 12.55
N ASP A 54 -4.27 -19.48 12.70
CA ASP A 54 -3.68 -19.96 13.95
C ASP A 54 -2.32 -19.27 14.17
N GLY A 55 -2.05 -18.90 15.42
CA GLY A 55 -0.83 -18.17 15.76
C GLY A 55 -0.81 -16.68 15.39
N LEU A 56 -1.93 -16.07 14.97
CA LEU A 56 -2.02 -14.62 14.85
C LEU A 56 -1.75 -13.96 16.22
N VAL A 57 -0.63 -13.24 16.32
CA VAL A 57 -0.19 -12.62 17.59
C VAL A 57 -0.52 -11.13 17.65
N ARG A 58 -0.56 -10.47 16.50
CA ARG A 58 -0.84 -9.04 16.42
C ARG A 58 -1.27 -8.63 15.03
N GLU A 59 -2.20 -7.69 14.96
CA GLU A 59 -2.52 -6.94 13.76
C GLU A 59 -2.53 -5.44 14.06
N GLY A 60 -2.35 -4.64 13.01
CA GLY A 60 -2.42 -3.19 13.11
C GLY A 60 -2.82 -2.58 11.77
N ARG A 61 -3.60 -1.50 11.86
CA ARG A 61 -4.03 -0.71 10.70
C ARG A 61 -3.35 0.63 10.77
N SER A 62 -2.66 1.02 9.70
CA SER A 62 -1.92 2.28 9.67
C SER A 62 -2.08 2.96 8.31
N GLY A 63 -3.20 3.65 8.13
CA GLY A 63 -3.43 4.47 6.94
C GLY A 63 -2.65 5.79 6.89
N ILE A 64 -1.87 6.13 7.93
CA ILE A 64 -1.26 7.47 8.08
C ILE A 64 0.15 7.37 8.64
N GLY A 65 1.14 7.43 7.75
CA GLY A 65 2.58 7.52 8.00
C GLY A 65 3.27 7.85 6.68
N GLY A 66 4.41 8.55 6.68
CA GLY A 66 5.04 9.00 5.42
C GLY A 66 5.52 7.86 4.51
N ASN A 67 5.66 8.15 3.20
CA ASN A 67 6.15 7.29 2.11
C ASN A 67 5.52 5.88 2.03
N ASN A 68 4.18 5.78 1.90
CA ASN A 68 3.43 4.54 1.66
C ASN A 68 3.62 3.44 2.73
N PRO A 69 3.21 3.66 4.00
CA PRO A 69 3.13 2.60 4.98
C PRO A 69 2.06 1.58 4.57
N PRO A 70 2.21 0.31 4.97
CA PRO A 70 1.18 -0.70 4.77
C PRO A 70 -0.11 -0.28 5.47
N LEU A 71 -1.23 -0.45 4.78
CA LEU A 71 -2.56 -0.11 5.29
C LEU A 71 -3.01 -1.13 6.34
N TYR A 72 -2.58 -2.38 6.18
CA TYR A 72 -2.73 -3.44 7.15
C TYR A 72 -1.40 -4.19 7.34
N THR A 73 -1.09 -4.49 8.59
CA THR A 73 0.04 -5.34 8.97
C THR A 73 -0.47 -6.41 9.93
N ALA A 74 -0.05 -7.66 9.74
CA ALA A 74 -0.26 -8.75 10.69
C ALA A 74 1.03 -9.52 10.94
N ALA A 75 1.21 -9.98 12.17
CA ALA A 75 2.27 -10.91 12.55
C ALA A 75 1.65 -12.22 13.03
N VAL A 76 2.13 -13.31 12.47
CA VAL A 76 1.67 -14.69 12.74
C VAL A 76 2.88 -15.51 13.16
N GLU A 77 2.79 -16.17 14.32
CA GLU A 77 3.80 -17.11 14.79
C GLU A 77 3.46 -18.53 14.32
N GLY A 78 4.42 -19.25 13.74
CA GLY A 78 4.20 -20.59 13.20
C GLY A 78 4.94 -20.81 11.88
N GLN A 79 5.61 -21.96 11.75
CA GLN A 79 6.37 -22.29 10.55
C GLN A 79 5.46 -22.65 9.35
N ASP A 80 4.22 -23.07 9.62
CA ASP A 80 3.24 -23.45 8.60
C ASP A 80 2.47 -22.25 8.03
N ALA A 81 2.58 -21.06 8.66
CA ALA A 81 1.83 -19.87 8.25
C ALA A 81 2.19 -19.38 6.84
N LEU A 82 3.47 -19.50 6.44
CA LEU A 82 3.92 -19.09 5.11
C LEU A 82 3.31 -19.95 3.99
N PRO A 83 3.50 -21.28 3.95
CA PRO A 83 2.92 -22.10 2.88
C PRO A 83 1.38 -22.01 2.85
N GLU A 84 0.72 -21.91 4.01
CA GLU A 84 -0.73 -21.74 4.08
C GLU A 84 -1.20 -20.43 3.43
N LEU A 85 -0.54 -19.31 3.74
CA LEU A 85 -0.90 -18.02 3.14
C LEU A 85 -0.57 -17.93 1.65
N GLN A 86 0.50 -18.56 1.20
CA GLN A 86 0.84 -18.64 -0.22
C GLN A 86 -0.24 -19.41 -0.99
N GLU A 87 -0.76 -20.51 -0.43
CA GLU A 87 -1.87 -21.27 -1.02
C GLU A 87 -3.15 -20.41 -1.09
N ARG A 88 -3.52 -19.74 0.00
CA ARG A 88 -4.68 -18.83 0.03
C ARG A 88 -4.57 -17.68 -0.97
N LEU A 89 -3.39 -17.09 -1.12
CA LEU A 89 -3.15 -16.03 -2.11
C LEU A 89 -3.33 -16.55 -3.55
N ALA A 90 -2.79 -17.72 -3.85
CA ALA A 90 -2.94 -18.33 -5.17
C ALA A 90 -4.42 -18.64 -5.47
N ASP A 91 -5.16 -19.18 -4.51
CA ASP A 91 -6.60 -19.44 -4.62
C ASP A 91 -7.43 -18.16 -4.79
N ALA A 92 -6.99 -17.06 -4.18
CA ALA A 92 -7.57 -15.73 -4.33
C ALA A 92 -7.20 -15.04 -5.67
N GLY A 93 -6.43 -15.71 -6.55
CA GLY A 93 -6.04 -15.17 -7.85
C GLY A 93 -4.86 -14.21 -7.83
N TYR A 94 -4.06 -14.22 -6.76
CA TYR A 94 -2.79 -13.50 -6.70
C TYR A 94 -1.66 -14.32 -7.33
N VAL A 95 -0.68 -13.62 -7.87
CA VAL A 95 0.52 -14.20 -8.47
C VAL A 95 1.73 -13.65 -7.74
N SER A 96 2.63 -14.56 -7.34
CA SER A 96 3.93 -14.18 -6.79
C SER A 96 4.78 -13.55 -7.88
N ASN A 97 5.24 -12.33 -7.63
CA ASN A 97 6.24 -11.65 -8.45
C ASN A 97 7.67 -12.12 -8.10
N GLY A 98 7.80 -13.11 -7.20
CA GLY A 98 9.06 -13.66 -6.71
C GLY A 98 9.66 -12.85 -5.56
N LEU A 99 10.80 -13.33 -5.04
CA LEU A 99 11.63 -12.64 -4.05
C LEU A 99 12.32 -11.43 -4.71
N LEU A 100 11.56 -10.37 -4.95
CA LEU A 100 12.04 -9.21 -5.73
C LEU A 100 12.97 -8.28 -4.97
N GLU A 101 13.18 -8.49 -3.67
CA GLU A 101 14.00 -7.59 -2.87
C GLU A 101 15.15 -8.30 -2.14
N LYS A 102 16.29 -7.60 -2.03
CA LYS A 102 17.41 -7.96 -1.15
C LYS A 102 17.01 -8.13 0.33
N SER A 103 15.77 -7.80 0.67
CA SER A 103 15.15 -7.89 2.00
C SER A 103 14.58 -9.27 2.31
N GLY A 104 14.51 -10.22 1.36
CA GLY A 104 13.93 -11.55 1.59
C GLY A 104 12.40 -11.54 1.68
N ARG A 105 11.76 -10.57 1.03
CA ARG A 105 10.30 -10.41 0.98
C ARG A 105 9.76 -10.97 -0.33
N GLU A 106 8.62 -11.63 -0.25
CA GLU A 106 7.87 -12.08 -1.42
C GLU A 106 6.67 -11.16 -1.64
N THR A 107 6.53 -10.68 -2.87
CA THR A 107 5.46 -9.75 -3.25
C THR A 107 4.44 -10.48 -4.12
N TRP A 108 3.17 -10.32 -3.80
CA TRP A 108 2.02 -10.92 -4.46
C TRP A 108 1.08 -9.83 -4.95
N THR A 109 0.69 -9.90 -6.22
CA THR A 109 -0.24 -8.95 -6.84
C THR A 109 -1.40 -9.70 -7.52
N PRO A 110 -2.57 -9.07 -7.70
CA PRO A 110 -3.67 -9.65 -8.46
C PRO A 110 -3.22 -10.08 -9.86
N SER A 111 -3.69 -11.25 -10.32
CA SER A 111 -3.40 -11.75 -11.67
C SER A 111 -4.00 -10.87 -12.77
N ASN A 112 -5.10 -10.18 -12.47
CA ASN A 112 -5.74 -9.24 -13.36
C ASN A 112 -5.41 -7.80 -12.92
N PRO A 113 -4.64 -7.02 -13.71
CA PRO A 113 -4.24 -5.66 -13.35
C PRO A 113 -5.39 -4.64 -13.42
N SER A 114 -6.59 -5.05 -13.86
CA SER A 114 -7.80 -4.22 -13.78
C SER A 114 -8.56 -4.39 -12.47
N ASP A 115 -8.17 -5.35 -11.64
CA ASP A 115 -8.62 -5.44 -10.26
C ASP A 115 -7.92 -4.31 -9.46
N GLU A 116 -8.61 -3.81 -8.43
CA GLU A 116 -8.10 -2.75 -7.55
C GLU A 116 -6.69 -3.12 -7.05
N PHE A 117 -5.73 -2.21 -7.21
CA PHE A 117 -4.30 -2.52 -7.03
C PHE A 117 -3.96 -2.64 -5.54
N VAL A 118 -4.22 -3.81 -4.96
CA VAL A 118 -3.82 -4.17 -3.59
C VAL A 118 -2.68 -5.18 -3.67
N GLU A 119 -1.52 -4.80 -3.15
CA GLU A 119 -0.32 -5.63 -3.11
C GLU A 119 -0.17 -6.29 -1.74
N VAL A 120 0.13 -7.58 -1.70
CA VAL A 120 0.41 -8.32 -0.47
C VAL A 120 1.90 -8.66 -0.42
N ARG A 121 2.56 -8.34 0.68
CA ARG A 121 3.95 -8.74 0.94
C ARG A 121 4.03 -9.70 2.11
N LEU A 122 4.76 -10.78 1.90
CA LEU A 122 5.05 -11.81 2.89
C LEU A 122 6.54 -11.79 3.24
N HIS A 123 6.87 -11.88 4.53
CA HIS A 123 8.26 -11.99 4.96
C HIS A 123 8.43 -12.92 6.16
N PRO A 124 9.17 -14.04 5.99
CA PRO A 124 9.50 -14.91 7.10
C PRO A 124 10.29 -14.15 8.16
N LEU A 125 9.95 -14.38 9.43
CA LEU A 125 10.64 -13.82 10.58
C LEU A 125 11.16 -14.95 11.47
N VAL A 126 12.26 -14.69 12.16
CA VAL A 126 12.79 -15.57 13.20
C VAL A 126 12.49 -15.01 14.58
N ALA A 127 12.50 -15.89 15.59
CA ALA A 127 12.34 -15.48 16.98
C ALA A 127 13.36 -14.37 17.36
N GLY A 128 12.86 -13.27 17.93
CA GLY A 128 13.65 -12.09 18.28
C GLY A 128 13.59 -10.95 17.26
N ASP A 129 13.03 -11.16 16.07
CA ASP A 129 12.84 -10.11 15.08
C ASP A 129 11.81 -9.06 15.54
N GLY A 130 12.08 -7.80 15.22
CA GLY A 130 11.19 -6.67 15.50
C GLY A 130 10.28 -6.34 14.31
N VAL A 131 9.00 -6.11 14.58
CA VAL A 131 7.96 -5.77 13.61
C VAL A 131 7.33 -4.43 13.98
N ALA A 132 7.38 -3.47 13.08
CA ALA A 132 6.77 -2.16 13.26
C ALA A 132 5.27 -2.20 12.88
N PHE A 133 4.42 -1.69 13.77
CA PHE A 133 2.98 -1.55 13.55
C PHE A 133 2.58 -0.07 13.66
N GLY A 134 2.63 0.64 12.53
CA GLY A 134 2.28 2.06 12.50
C GLY A 134 3.15 2.91 13.44
N ARG A 135 2.52 3.63 14.37
CA ARG A 135 3.20 4.52 15.33
C ARG A 135 3.62 3.84 16.63
N ASP A 136 3.11 2.63 16.90
CA ASP A 136 3.49 1.88 18.09
C ASP A 136 4.82 1.16 17.83
N LYS A 137 5.74 1.30 18.78
CA LYS A 137 7.08 0.70 18.69
C LYS A 137 7.01 -0.82 18.58
N ASP A 138 7.99 -1.32 17.84
CA ASP A 138 8.43 -2.70 17.59
C ASP A 138 7.79 -3.76 18.49
N PHE A 139 6.97 -4.61 17.88
CA PHE A 139 6.59 -5.90 18.43
C PHE A 139 7.73 -6.90 18.18
N THR A 140 8.14 -7.67 19.18
CA THR A 140 9.17 -8.70 18.99
C THR A 140 8.53 -10.08 18.89
N MET A 141 8.86 -10.80 17.82
CA MET A 141 8.45 -12.19 17.60
C MET A 141 9.01 -13.10 18.70
N LYS A 142 8.17 -13.93 19.33
CA LYS A 142 8.62 -14.90 20.34
C LYS A 142 9.07 -16.21 19.71
N ARG A 143 8.58 -16.51 18.51
CA ARG A 143 8.86 -17.71 17.71
C ARG A 143 9.04 -17.33 16.26
N ASP A 144 9.59 -18.25 15.48
CA ASP A 144 9.62 -18.12 14.03
C ASP A 144 8.20 -18.00 13.48
N GLY A 145 8.06 -17.24 12.40
CA GLY A 145 6.75 -16.97 11.82
C GLY A 145 6.84 -16.10 10.59
N LEU A 146 5.84 -15.24 10.43
CA LEU A 146 5.60 -14.47 9.23
C LEU A 146 5.03 -13.10 9.60
N VAL A 147 5.47 -12.07 8.89
CA VAL A 147 4.76 -10.80 8.82
C VAL A 147 4.12 -10.64 7.44
N ILE A 148 2.90 -10.13 7.47
CA ILE A 148 2.03 -9.88 6.33
C ILE A 148 1.84 -8.37 6.25
N TRP A 149 2.04 -7.81 5.07
CA TRP A 149 1.68 -6.42 4.78
C TRP A 149 0.73 -6.37 3.61
N VAL A 150 -0.36 -5.63 3.76
CA VAL A 150 -1.27 -5.29 2.67
C VAL A 150 -1.07 -3.80 2.37
N LEU A 151 -0.68 -3.54 1.12
CA LEU A 151 -0.40 -2.21 0.59
C LEU A 151 -1.43 -1.90 -0.48
N GLY A 152 -1.77 -0.61 -0.59
CA GLY A 152 -2.46 -0.08 -1.76
C GLY A 152 -1.78 1.20 -2.22
#